data_AF-A0A410PW31-F1
#
_entry.id   AF-A0A410PW31-F1
#
_cell.length_a   1.000
_cell.length_b   1.000
_cell.length_c   1.000
_cell.angle_alpha   90.00
_cell.angle_beta   90.00
_cell.angle_gamma   90.00
#
_symmetry.space_group_name_H-M   'P 1'
#
loop_
_entity.id
_entity.type
_entity.pdbx_description
1 polymer ?
#
loop_
_entity_poly.entity_id
_entity_poly.type
_entity_poly.pdbx_seq_one_letter_code
_entity_poly.pdbx_strand_id
1 'polypeptide(L)'
;MITPLDIQNKEFSKGVRGYKEEEVDSFLDILTIDLEKIIGENAVLKEEVKHLGSELEKYRSSETAVVETLEAAKALMRDIAVSSEKRAEILLKNAELDAQLITREAKESVERLTEESANLKNRFVTFKSKYKNLLESELERFDALSNEIFTEFGGLESKNSDMLQQSETKRTKNSDRDQKTKIISEIESGMDDLKKTMINLRVGDGAQE
;
A
#
# COMPACT_ATOMS: atom_id res chain seq x y z
N MET A 1 -7.62 86.91 -26.03
CA MET A 1 -7.03 86.54 -27.34
C MET A 1 -7.84 87.24 -28.40
N ILE A 2 -7.20 87.70 -29.46
CA ILE A 2 -7.89 88.28 -30.64
C ILE A 2 -8.46 87.10 -31.43
N THR A 3 -9.74 87.19 -31.79
CA THR A 3 -10.39 86.21 -32.67
C THR A 3 -10.28 86.65 -34.13
N PRO A 4 -10.42 85.73 -35.10
CA PRO A 4 -10.49 86.08 -36.51
C PRO A 4 -11.56 87.17 -36.80
N LEU A 5 -12.69 87.10 -36.09
CA LEU A 5 -13.76 88.10 -36.15
C LEU A 5 -13.33 89.48 -35.62
N ASP A 6 -12.47 89.52 -34.60
CA ASP A 6 -11.91 90.76 -34.07
C ASP A 6 -10.92 91.42 -35.05
N ILE A 7 -10.27 90.61 -35.92
CA ILE A 7 -9.38 91.12 -36.98
C ILE A 7 -10.20 91.71 -38.11
N GLN A 8 -11.26 91.03 -38.57
CA GLN A 8 -12.14 91.53 -39.63
C GLN A 8 -12.89 92.81 -39.26
N ASN A 9 -13.32 92.95 -38.00
CA ASN A 9 -14.05 94.13 -37.53
C ASN A 9 -13.12 95.26 -37.07
N LYS A 10 -11.80 95.15 -37.30
CA LYS A 10 -10.84 96.12 -36.77
C LYS A 10 -10.77 97.37 -37.65
N GLU A 11 -11.28 98.48 -37.13
CA GLU A 11 -11.06 99.80 -37.74
C GLU A 11 -9.80 100.48 -37.17
N PHE A 12 -8.99 101.05 -38.06
CA PHE A 12 -7.80 101.83 -37.71
C PHE A 12 -8.04 103.33 -37.89
N SER A 13 -7.54 104.14 -36.97
CA SER A 13 -7.60 105.60 -37.08
C SER A 13 -6.67 106.13 -38.17
N LYS A 14 -7.16 107.03 -39.04
CA LYS A 14 -6.36 107.64 -40.11
C LYS A 14 -5.38 108.69 -39.57
N GLY A 15 -4.13 108.69 -40.06
CA GLY A 15 -3.09 109.65 -39.69
C GLY A 15 -2.43 110.27 -40.93
N VAL A 16 -1.77 111.43 -40.77
CA VAL A 16 -1.19 112.25 -41.86
C VAL A 16 -0.13 111.51 -42.69
N ARG A 17 0.51 110.48 -42.12
CA ARG A 17 1.36 109.49 -42.80
C ARG A 17 1.03 108.12 -42.23
N GLY A 18 0.45 107.24 -43.04
CA GLY A 18 0.03 105.89 -42.63
C GLY A 18 0.29 104.86 -43.72
N TYR A 19 0.08 103.59 -43.38
CA TYR A 19 0.13 102.49 -44.34
C TYR A 19 -1.04 102.57 -45.33
N LYS A 20 -0.86 101.97 -46.51
CA LYS A 20 -1.89 101.93 -47.53
C LYS A 20 -3.01 100.97 -47.11
N GLU A 21 -4.24 101.46 -46.99
CA GLU A 21 -5.40 100.69 -46.50
C GLU A 21 -5.57 99.36 -47.27
N GLU A 22 -5.52 99.38 -48.61
CA GLU A 22 -5.65 98.18 -49.45
C GLU A 22 -4.61 97.07 -49.15
N GLU A 23 -3.36 97.46 -48.86
CA GLU A 23 -2.30 96.48 -48.56
C GLU A 23 -2.45 95.92 -47.14
N VAL A 24 -2.91 96.75 -46.20
CA VAL A 24 -3.19 96.34 -44.84
C VAL A 24 -4.37 95.38 -44.82
N ASP A 25 -5.47 95.70 -45.51
CA ASP A 25 -6.65 94.85 -45.59
C ASP A 25 -6.33 93.48 -46.19
N SER A 26 -5.61 93.44 -47.32
CA SER A 26 -5.18 92.17 -47.93
C SER A 26 -4.28 91.33 -47.01
N PHE A 27 -3.47 91.97 -46.17
CA PHE A 27 -2.65 91.26 -45.19
C PHE A 27 -3.47 90.73 -44.01
N LEU A 28 -4.46 91.51 -43.54
CA LEU A 28 -5.38 91.11 -42.48
C LEU A 28 -6.29 89.95 -42.92
N ASP A 29 -6.68 89.89 -44.19
CA ASP A 29 -7.43 88.75 -44.75
C ASP A 29 -6.62 87.44 -44.65
N ILE A 30 -5.35 87.47 -45.06
CA ILE A 30 -4.44 86.31 -44.96
C ILE A 30 -4.25 85.91 -43.49
N LEU A 31 -4.00 86.90 -42.61
CA LEU A 31 -3.87 86.69 -41.17
C LEU A 31 -5.12 86.06 -40.54
N THR A 32 -6.31 86.46 -41.01
CA THR A 32 -7.59 85.93 -40.52
C THR A 32 -7.71 84.44 -40.87
N ILE A 33 -7.40 84.06 -42.11
CA ILE A 33 -7.44 82.67 -42.57
C ILE A 33 -6.43 81.81 -41.81
N ASP A 34 -5.18 82.28 -41.67
CA ASP A 34 -4.14 81.54 -40.96
C ASP A 34 -4.47 81.39 -39.47
N LEU A 35 -5.05 82.43 -38.86
CA LEU A 35 -5.47 82.38 -37.46
C LEU A 35 -6.63 81.39 -37.26
N GLU A 36 -7.63 81.36 -38.15
CA GLU A 36 -8.69 80.35 -38.11
C GLU A 36 -8.13 78.93 -38.21
N LYS A 37 -7.21 78.71 -39.14
CA LYS A 37 -6.55 77.42 -39.32
C LYS A 37 -5.81 76.98 -38.05
N ILE A 38 -5.00 77.87 -37.46
CA ILE A 38 -4.25 77.59 -36.22
C ILE A 38 -5.20 77.29 -35.06
N ILE A 39 -6.29 78.04 -34.92
CA ILE A 39 -7.28 77.80 -33.86
C ILE A 39 -7.95 76.42 -34.04
N GLY A 40 -8.31 76.06 -35.28
CA GLY A 40 -8.88 74.76 -35.62
C GLY A 40 -7.92 73.61 -35.31
N GLU A 41 -6.67 73.70 -35.79
CA GLU A 41 -5.62 72.71 -35.50
C GLU A 41 -5.37 72.59 -33.99
N ASN A 42 -5.33 73.71 -33.26
CA ASN A 42 -5.14 73.69 -31.81
C ASN A 42 -6.31 73.01 -31.08
N ALA A 43 -7.55 73.20 -31.54
CA ALA A 43 -8.71 72.55 -30.97
C ALA A 43 -8.66 71.03 -31.21
N VAL A 44 -8.32 70.59 -32.43
CA VAL A 44 -8.15 69.17 -32.76
C VAL A 44 -7.05 68.53 -31.90
N LEU A 45 -5.87 69.17 -31.84
CA LEU A 45 -4.74 68.67 -31.03
C LEU A 45 -5.08 68.59 -29.54
N LYS A 46 -5.83 69.56 -29.00
CA LYS A 46 -6.29 69.52 -27.60
C LYS A 46 -7.22 68.35 -27.34
N GLU A 47 -8.13 68.05 -28.26
CA GLU A 47 -9.04 66.91 -28.12
C GLU A 47 -8.27 65.59 -28.23
N GLU A 48 -7.29 65.49 -29.13
CA GLU A 48 -6.42 64.32 -29.26
C GLU A 48 -5.58 64.09 -28.00
N VAL A 49 -4.98 65.13 -27.43
CA VAL A 49 -4.24 65.04 -26.16
C VAL A 49 -5.14 64.57 -25.03
N LYS A 50 -6.37 65.08 -24.96
CA LYS A 50 -7.36 64.65 -23.96
C LYS A 50 -7.75 63.19 -24.16
N HIS A 51 -7.96 62.77 -25.41
CA HIS A 51 -8.28 61.39 -25.74
C HIS A 51 -7.15 60.43 -25.35
N LEU A 52 -5.91 60.72 -25.78
CA LEU A 52 -4.71 59.95 -25.42
C LEU A 52 -4.49 59.91 -23.90
N GLY A 53 -4.71 61.04 -23.21
CA GLY A 53 -4.64 61.08 -21.74
C GLY A 53 -5.65 60.14 -21.07
N SER A 54 -6.86 60.04 -21.62
CA SER A 54 -7.88 59.14 -21.12
C SER A 54 -7.56 57.66 -21.37
N GLU A 55 -6.95 57.33 -22.51
CA GLU A 55 -6.50 55.97 -22.79
C GLU A 55 -5.33 55.57 -21.91
N LEU A 56 -4.36 56.47 -21.71
CA LEU A 56 -3.23 56.24 -20.83
C LEU A 56 -3.69 55.90 -19.40
N GLU A 57 -4.69 56.60 -18.89
CA GLU A 57 -5.23 56.35 -17.55
C GLU A 57 -5.94 54.99 -17.45
N LYS A 58 -6.65 54.58 -18.52
CA LYS A 58 -7.21 53.22 -18.61
C LYS A 58 -6.11 52.16 -18.62
N TYR A 59 -5.04 52.38 -19.38
CA TYR A 59 -3.91 51.44 -19.42
C TYR A 59 -3.20 51.34 -18.07
N ARG A 60 -2.97 52.47 -17.39
CA ARG A 60 -2.38 52.48 -16.05
C ARG A 60 -3.23 51.75 -15.03
N SER A 61 -4.54 52.00 -15.00
CA SER A 61 -5.43 51.30 -14.06
C SER A 61 -5.49 49.79 -14.35
N SER A 62 -5.51 49.40 -15.63
CA SER A 62 -5.42 47.98 -16.02
C SER A 62 -4.07 47.35 -15.64
N GLU A 63 -2.96 48.06 -15.83
CA GLU A 63 -1.63 47.59 -15.44
C GLU A 63 -1.56 47.36 -13.93
N THR A 64 -2.04 48.30 -13.12
CA THR A 64 -2.12 48.15 -11.67
C THR A 64 -2.94 46.92 -11.28
N ALA A 65 -4.12 46.73 -11.87
CA ALA A 65 -4.96 45.57 -11.58
C ALA A 65 -4.27 44.23 -11.94
N VAL A 66 -3.53 44.19 -13.06
CA VAL A 66 -2.75 43.00 -13.45
C VAL A 66 -1.62 42.74 -12.47
N VAL A 67 -0.90 43.77 -12.02
CA VAL A 67 0.17 43.65 -11.03
C VAL A 67 -0.37 43.15 -9.69
N GLU A 68 -1.47 43.73 -9.20
CA GLU A 68 -2.13 43.30 -7.96
C GLU A 68 -2.59 41.83 -8.06
N THR A 69 -3.17 41.44 -9.20
CA THR A 69 -3.58 40.06 -9.43
C THR A 69 -2.38 39.12 -9.45
N LEU A 70 -1.27 39.53 -10.05
CA LEU A 70 -0.04 38.74 -10.10
C LEU A 70 0.58 38.58 -8.70
N GLU A 71 0.55 39.64 -7.87
CA GLU A 71 1.01 39.58 -6.49
C GLU A 71 0.11 38.66 -5.64
N ALA A 72 -1.20 38.76 -5.78
CA ALA A 72 -2.16 37.86 -5.12
C ALA A 72 -1.94 36.41 -5.55
N ALA A 73 -1.72 36.14 -6.83
CA ALA A 73 -1.40 34.82 -7.34
C ALA A 73 -0.08 34.29 -6.75
N LYS A 74 0.97 35.11 -6.67
CA LYS A 74 2.25 34.74 -6.03
C LYS A 74 2.08 34.42 -4.55
N ALA A 75 1.30 35.21 -3.81
CA ALA A 75 1.00 34.95 -2.40
C ALA A 75 0.26 33.61 -2.23
N LEU A 76 -0.77 33.37 -3.04
CA LEU A 76 -1.51 32.10 -3.03
C LEU A 76 -0.60 30.90 -3.36
N MET A 77 0.29 31.02 -4.35
CA MET A 77 1.24 29.97 -4.67
C MET A 77 2.17 29.66 -3.48
N ARG A 78 2.62 30.68 -2.76
CA ARG A 78 3.44 30.51 -1.55
C ARG A 78 2.66 29.79 -0.46
N ASP A 79 1.41 30.15 -0.22
CA ASP A 79 0.56 29.51 0.78
C ASP A 79 0.25 28.05 0.41
N ILE A 80 0.02 27.77 -0.87
CA ILE A 80 -0.13 26.39 -1.38
C ILE A 80 1.15 25.59 -1.15
N ALA A 81 2.33 26.16 -1.43
CA ALA A 81 3.60 25.47 -1.21
C ALA A 81 3.80 25.12 0.26
N VAL A 82 3.67 26.09 1.18
CA VAL A 82 3.83 25.89 2.62
C VAL A 82 2.81 24.89 3.18
N SER A 83 1.54 25.00 2.78
CA SER A 83 0.50 24.08 3.23
C SER A 83 0.66 22.66 2.67
N SER A 84 1.20 22.51 1.46
CA SER A 84 1.48 21.22 0.86
C SER A 84 2.68 20.54 1.51
N GLU A 85 3.74 21.31 1.83
CA GLU A 85 4.89 20.82 2.58
C GLU A 85 4.48 20.30 3.96
N LYS A 86 3.70 21.07 4.71
CA LYS A 86 3.17 20.64 6.01
C LYS A 86 2.29 19.38 5.91
N ARG A 87 1.45 19.28 4.88
CA ARG A 87 0.63 18.08 4.64
C ARG A 87 1.50 16.86 4.29
N ALA A 88 2.54 17.05 3.49
CA ALA A 88 3.48 15.99 3.15
C ALA A 88 4.25 15.51 4.40
N GLU A 89 4.70 16.42 5.26
CA GLU A 89 5.36 16.08 6.53
C GLU A 89 4.44 15.25 7.45
N ILE A 90 3.17 15.66 7.61
CA ILE A 90 2.19 14.92 8.40
C ILE A 90 1.94 13.53 7.79
N LEU A 91 1.79 13.44 6.47
CA LEU A 91 1.58 12.18 5.77
C LEU A 91 2.77 11.23 5.99
N LEU A 92 3.99 11.72 5.85
CA LEU A 92 5.20 10.94 6.08
C LEU A 92 5.26 10.44 7.53
N LYS A 93 5.01 11.32 8.49
CA LYS A 93 5.02 10.96 9.92
C LYS A 93 3.94 9.94 10.28
N ASN A 94 2.75 10.05 9.71
CA ASN A 94 1.69 9.06 9.89
C ASN A 94 2.08 7.71 9.28
N ALA A 95 2.62 7.71 8.06
CA ALA A 95 3.10 6.49 7.41
C ALA A 95 4.22 5.81 8.22
N GLU A 96 5.14 6.59 8.80
CA GLU A 96 6.18 6.08 9.69
C GLU A 96 5.60 5.46 10.97
N LEU A 97 4.62 6.11 11.61
CA LEU A 97 3.94 5.59 12.79
C LEU A 97 3.18 4.30 12.47
N ASP A 98 2.45 4.26 11.35
CA ASP A 98 1.72 3.07 10.91
C ASP A 98 2.67 1.90 10.62
N ALA A 99 3.79 2.17 9.92
CA ALA A 99 4.81 1.16 9.69
C ALA A 99 5.42 0.64 11.01
N GLN A 100 5.67 1.51 11.98
CA GLN A 100 6.14 1.12 13.31
C GLN A 100 5.11 0.27 14.06
N LEU A 101 3.83 0.60 13.97
CA LEU A 101 2.75 -0.18 14.57
C LEU A 101 2.64 -1.57 13.95
N ILE A 102 2.62 -1.66 12.62
CA ILE A 102 2.55 -2.93 11.89
C ILE A 102 3.75 -3.81 12.23
N THR A 103 4.96 -3.25 12.25
CA THR A 103 6.16 -4.02 12.58
C THR A 103 6.19 -4.48 14.04
N ARG A 104 5.68 -3.66 14.98
CA ARG A 104 5.53 -4.05 16.38
C ARG A 104 4.52 -5.18 16.54
N GLU A 105 3.35 -5.05 15.93
CA GLU A 105 2.30 -6.07 15.99
C GLU A 105 2.75 -7.39 15.34
N ALA A 106 3.46 -7.32 14.21
CA ALA A 106 4.03 -8.51 13.58
C ALA A 106 5.06 -9.21 14.49
N LYS A 107 5.94 -8.45 15.16
CA LYS A 107 6.91 -9.02 16.12
C LYS A 107 6.22 -9.66 17.32
N GLU A 108 5.23 -8.98 17.89
CA GLU A 108 4.45 -9.49 19.02
C GLU A 108 3.68 -10.78 18.64
N SER A 109 3.10 -10.81 17.43
CA SER A 109 2.45 -12.02 16.91
C SER A 109 3.43 -13.16 16.68
N VAL A 110 4.64 -12.89 16.18
CA VAL A 110 5.68 -13.91 16.00
C VAL A 110 6.10 -14.47 17.36
N GLU A 111 6.38 -13.61 18.33
CA GLU A 111 6.76 -14.02 19.68
C GLU A 111 5.68 -14.93 20.31
N ARG A 112 4.41 -14.49 20.26
CA ARG A 112 3.27 -15.29 20.74
C ARG A 112 3.17 -16.65 20.04
N LEU A 113 3.26 -16.70 18.72
CA LEU A 113 3.21 -17.96 17.96
C LEU A 113 4.40 -18.88 18.29
N THR A 114 5.59 -18.32 18.50
CA THR A 114 6.76 -19.11 18.90
C THR A 114 6.59 -19.71 20.29
N GLU A 115 6.01 -18.96 21.23
CA GLU A 115 5.70 -19.47 22.57
C GLU A 115 4.62 -20.55 22.53
N GLU A 116 3.53 -20.33 21.79
CA GLU A 116 2.47 -21.32 21.57
C GLU A 116 3.02 -22.61 20.95
N SER A 117 3.91 -22.50 19.95
CA SER A 117 4.59 -23.63 19.30
C SER A 117 5.51 -24.38 20.27
N ALA A 118 6.29 -23.67 21.08
CA ALA A 118 7.15 -24.28 22.09
C ALA A 118 6.33 -25.02 23.15
N ASN A 119 5.23 -24.43 23.62
CA ASN A 119 4.30 -25.04 24.55
C ASN A 119 3.65 -26.30 23.97
N LEU A 120 3.22 -26.26 22.71
CA LEU A 120 2.65 -27.41 22.02
C LEU A 120 3.67 -28.54 21.87
N LYS A 121 4.91 -28.23 21.50
CA LYS A 121 6.01 -29.19 21.43
C LYS A 121 6.27 -29.86 22.78
N ASN A 122 6.31 -29.08 23.87
CA ASN A 122 6.48 -29.61 25.21
C ASN A 122 5.33 -30.54 25.63
N ARG A 123 4.08 -30.16 25.30
CA ARG A 123 2.90 -31.01 25.52
C ARG A 123 3.00 -32.32 24.73
N PHE A 124 3.42 -32.26 23.47
CA PHE A 124 3.60 -33.44 22.63
C PHE A 124 4.69 -34.37 23.17
N VAL A 125 5.85 -33.84 23.58
CA VAL A 125 6.93 -34.63 24.19
C VAL A 125 6.46 -35.29 25.49
N THR A 126 5.75 -34.55 26.33
CA THR A 126 5.18 -35.08 27.58
C THR A 126 4.16 -36.19 27.32
N PHE A 127 3.25 -35.97 26.36
CA PHE A 127 2.26 -36.95 25.95
C PHE A 127 2.93 -38.22 25.42
N LYS A 128 3.90 -38.09 24.51
CA LYS A 128 4.68 -39.21 23.97
C LYS A 128 5.35 -40.02 25.08
N SER A 129 5.98 -39.36 26.05
CA SER A 129 6.62 -40.05 27.18
C SER A 129 5.59 -40.77 28.06
N LYS A 130 4.47 -40.13 28.42
CA LYS A 130 3.40 -40.78 29.20
C LYS A 130 2.83 -41.99 28.48
N TYR A 131 2.58 -41.88 27.17
CA TYR A 131 2.02 -42.96 26.37
C TYR A 131 3.01 -44.13 26.23
N LYS A 132 4.29 -43.83 26.01
CA LYS A 132 5.34 -44.85 25.99
C LYS A 132 5.42 -45.62 27.32
N ASN A 133 5.45 -44.89 28.44
CA ASN A 133 5.50 -45.51 29.76
C ASN A 133 4.25 -46.36 30.06
N LEU A 134 3.06 -45.92 29.61
CA LEU A 134 1.83 -46.70 29.73
C LEU A 134 1.92 -48.01 28.96
N LEU A 135 2.40 -47.98 27.71
CA LEU A 135 2.57 -49.20 26.91
C LEU A 135 3.63 -50.14 27.51
N GLU A 136 4.75 -49.61 28.01
CA GLU A 136 5.77 -50.42 28.70
C GLU A 136 5.18 -51.08 29.96
N SER A 137 4.40 -50.34 30.76
CA SER A 137 3.72 -50.90 31.94
C SER A 137 2.68 -51.96 31.60
N GLU A 138 1.90 -51.79 30.54
CA GLU A 138 0.93 -52.82 30.09
C GLU A 138 1.65 -54.05 29.53
N LEU A 139 2.79 -53.87 28.86
CA LEU A 139 3.62 -54.98 28.39
C LEU A 139 4.22 -55.77 29.57
N GLU A 140 4.79 -55.09 30.56
CA GLU A 140 5.28 -55.72 31.79
C GLU A 140 4.18 -56.49 32.52
N ARG A 141 2.96 -55.94 32.56
CA ARG A 141 1.79 -56.62 33.14
C ARG A 141 1.39 -57.87 32.34
N PHE A 142 1.41 -57.79 31.02
CA PHE A 142 1.15 -58.94 30.15
C PHE A 142 2.21 -60.04 30.36
N ASP A 143 3.49 -59.69 30.44
CA ASP A 143 4.57 -60.63 30.70
C ASP A 143 4.44 -61.26 32.09
N ALA A 144 4.09 -60.48 33.11
CA ALA A 144 3.82 -61.00 34.45
C ALA A 144 2.65 -61.98 34.48
N LEU A 145 1.53 -61.63 33.83
CA LEU A 145 0.35 -62.48 33.73
C LEU A 145 0.62 -63.74 32.89
N SER A 146 1.38 -63.62 31.80
CA SER A 146 1.84 -64.75 31.00
C SER A 146 2.70 -65.69 31.83
N ASN A 147 3.64 -65.17 32.61
CA ASN A 147 4.47 -65.97 33.52
C ASN A 147 3.63 -66.64 34.61
N GLU A 148 2.64 -65.96 35.19
CA GLU A 148 1.70 -66.53 36.16
C GLU A 148 0.90 -67.68 35.55
N ILE A 149 0.31 -67.47 34.36
CA ILE A 149 -0.40 -68.52 33.60
C ILE A 149 0.54 -69.69 33.29
N PHE A 150 1.77 -69.43 32.84
CA PHE A 150 2.74 -70.49 32.55
C PHE A 150 3.16 -71.26 33.81
N THR A 151 3.23 -70.59 34.96
CA THR A 151 3.56 -71.23 36.23
C THR A 151 2.39 -72.06 36.74
N GLU A 152 1.15 -71.60 36.56
CA GLU A 152 -0.08 -72.33 36.89
C GLU A 152 -0.28 -73.56 35.98
N PHE A 153 0.01 -73.44 34.68
CA PHE A 153 0.01 -74.56 33.74
C PHE A 153 1.18 -75.54 33.95
N GLY A 154 2.38 -75.04 34.24
CA GLY A 154 3.55 -75.87 34.55
C GLY A 154 3.40 -76.62 35.88
N GLY A 155 2.65 -76.08 36.84
CA GLY A 155 2.27 -76.77 38.08
C GLY A 155 1.30 -77.94 37.86
N LEU A 156 0.52 -77.92 36.77
CA LEU A 156 -0.36 -79.02 36.37
C LEU A 156 0.39 -80.14 35.63
N GLU A 157 1.51 -79.85 34.97
CA GLU A 157 2.41 -80.89 34.43
C GLU A 157 3.22 -81.58 35.54
N SER A 158 3.65 -80.83 36.57
CA SER A 158 4.45 -81.38 37.68
C SER A 158 3.66 -82.32 38.61
N LYS A 159 2.33 -82.13 38.75
CA LYS A 159 1.47 -83.08 39.49
C LYS A 159 1.19 -84.39 38.75
N ASN A 160 1.34 -84.42 37.43
CA ASN A 160 1.16 -85.64 36.64
C ASN A 160 2.45 -86.47 36.50
N SER A 161 3.63 -85.87 36.70
CA SER A 161 4.92 -86.57 36.60
C SER A 161 5.27 -87.42 37.83
N ASP A 162 4.74 -87.11 39.02
CA ASP A 162 5.12 -87.80 40.26
C ASP A 162 4.32 -89.08 40.57
N MET A 163 3.25 -89.40 39.82
CA MET A 163 2.45 -90.61 40.03
C MET A 163 2.68 -91.73 39.00
N LEU A 164 3.56 -91.53 38.00
CA LEU A 164 3.74 -92.45 36.86
C LEU A 164 5.20 -92.93 36.64
N GLN A 165 6.06 -92.90 37.67
CA GLN A 165 7.42 -93.48 37.60
C GLN A 165 7.58 -94.87 38.25
N GLN A 166 6.49 -95.52 38.68
CA GLN A 166 6.48 -96.94 39.06
C GLN A 166 5.51 -97.74 38.20
N SER A 167 5.79 -97.88 36.91
CA SER A 167 5.46 -99.10 36.15
C SER A 167 6.05 -99.04 34.74
N GLU A 168 7.13 -99.78 34.59
CA GLU A 168 7.47 -100.56 33.40
C GLU A 168 7.77 -99.85 32.08
N THR A 169 9.07 -99.90 31.77
CA THR A 169 9.60 -100.57 30.58
C THR A 169 8.55 -101.18 29.63
N LYS A 170 8.52 -100.65 28.40
CA LYS A 170 8.25 -101.31 27.10
C LYS A 170 7.15 -100.65 26.25
N ARG A 171 7.62 -100.26 25.05
CA ARG A 171 7.00 -100.36 23.72
C ARG A 171 6.39 -99.08 23.11
N THR A 172 7.15 -98.63 22.11
CA THR A 172 6.76 -98.33 20.71
C THR A 172 5.92 -97.09 20.37
N LYS A 173 6.60 -96.25 19.57
CA LYS A 173 6.22 -95.68 18.26
C LYS A 173 5.00 -94.75 18.13
N ASN A 174 5.29 -93.68 17.38
CA ASN A 174 4.47 -92.95 16.42
C ASN A 174 3.52 -91.87 16.91
N SER A 175 3.80 -90.66 16.43
CA SER A 175 2.95 -89.84 15.55
C SER A 175 2.74 -88.44 16.12
N ASP A 176 3.39 -87.44 15.50
CA ASP A 176 2.81 -86.11 15.28
C ASP A 176 3.81 -85.24 14.50
N ARG A 177 3.80 -85.40 13.18
CA ARG A 177 4.47 -84.51 12.22
C ARG A 177 3.50 -83.65 11.41
N ASP A 178 2.19 -83.78 11.61
CA ASP A 178 1.19 -83.20 10.71
C ASP A 178 0.50 -81.91 11.19
N GLN A 179 0.82 -81.40 12.38
CA GLN A 179 0.27 -80.11 12.85
C GLN A 179 1.22 -78.92 12.64
N LYS A 180 2.54 -79.15 12.56
CA LYS A 180 3.53 -78.07 12.43
C LYS A 180 3.61 -77.47 11.02
N THR A 181 3.19 -78.22 9.99
CA THR A 181 3.23 -77.82 8.59
C THR A 181 2.05 -76.92 8.16
N LYS A 182 0.92 -76.96 8.88
CA LYS A 182 -0.27 -76.16 8.54
C LYS A 182 -0.18 -74.70 9.00
N ILE A 183 0.43 -74.47 10.16
CA ILE A 183 0.58 -73.13 10.76
C ILE A 183 1.58 -72.28 9.96
N ILE A 184 2.64 -72.90 9.41
CA ILE A 184 3.65 -72.19 8.62
C ILE A 184 3.08 -71.72 7.28
N SER A 185 2.23 -72.53 6.63
CA SER A 185 1.59 -72.13 5.36
C SER A 185 0.55 -71.01 5.51
N GLU A 186 -0.14 -70.90 6.65
CA GLU A 186 -1.11 -69.82 6.89
C GLU A 186 -0.43 -68.47 7.16
N ILE A 187 0.72 -68.48 7.85
CA ILE A 187 1.52 -67.27 8.12
C ILE A 187 2.13 -66.70 6.84
N GLU A 188 2.60 -67.55 5.92
CA GLU A 188 3.16 -67.07 4.63
C GLU A 188 2.09 -66.42 3.74
N SER A 189 0.85 -66.89 3.74
CA SER A 189 -0.22 -66.29 2.94
C SER A 189 -0.67 -64.91 3.46
N GLY A 190 -0.73 -64.72 4.78
CA GLY A 190 -1.11 -63.44 5.38
C GLY A 190 -0.06 -62.34 5.21
N MET A 191 1.21 -62.72 5.04
CA MET A 191 2.32 -61.78 4.87
C MET A 191 2.39 -61.20 3.44
N ASP A 192 1.89 -61.93 2.44
CA ASP A 192 1.79 -61.46 1.05
C ASP A 192 0.63 -60.48 0.83
N ASP A 193 -0.48 -60.63 1.56
CA ASP A 193 -1.61 -59.69 1.51
C ASP A 193 -1.27 -58.34 2.17
N LEU A 194 -0.46 -58.34 3.23
CA LEU A 194 0.09 -57.13 3.84
C LEU A 194 1.05 -56.39 2.90
N LYS A 195 1.85 -57.11 2.11
CA LYS A 195 2.73 -56.51 1.10
C LYS A 195 1.95 -55.87 -0.04
N LYS A 196 0.88 -56.51 -0.53
CA LYS A 196 -0.02 -55.90 -1.54
C LYS A 196 -0.68 -54.61 -1.02
N THR A 197 -1.09 -54.60 0.24
CA THR A 197 -1.72 -53.44 0.86
C THR A 197 -0.74 -52.27 1.03
N MET A 198 0.52 -52.54 1.37
CA MET A 198 1.58 -51.53 1.48
C MET A 198 2.00 -50.93 0.13
N ILE A 199 1.90 -51.67 -0.98
CA ILE A 199 2.23 -51.16 -2.32
C ILE A 199 1.15 -50.18 -2.81
N ASN A 200 -0.13 -50.43 -2.54
CA ASN A 200 -1.22 -49.53 -2.94
C ASN A 200 -1.23 -48.19 -2.19
N LEU A 201 -0.64 -48.10 -1.00
CA LEU A 201 -0.54 -46.83 -0.25
C LEU A 201 0.59 -45.92 -0.76
N ARG A 202 1.60 -46.49 -1.45
CA ARG A 202 2.78 -45.74 -1.93
C ARG A 202 2.63 -45.19 -3.36
N VAL A 203 1.61 -45.61 -4.10
CA VAL A 203 1.35 -45.17 -5.49
C VAL A 203 0.29 -44.06 -5.56
N GLY A 204 -0.42 -43.76 -4.47
CA GLY A 204 -1.52 -42.79 -4.45
C GLY A 204 -1.15 -41.30 -4.30
N ASP A 205 0.11 -40.95 -4.06
CA ASP A 205 0.53 -39.58 -3.71
C ASP A 205 1.37 -38.89 -4.82
N GLY A 206 1.19 -39.32 -6.07
CA GLY A 206 1.99 -38.87 -7.22
C GLY A 206 1.19 -38.53 -8.48
N ALA A 207 -0.09 -38.19 -8.36
CA ALA A 207 -0.88 -37.76 -9.50
C ALA A 207 -1.92 -36.72 -9.09
N GLN A 208 -1.53 -35.44 -9.09
CA GLN A 208 -2.39 -34.34 -9.53
C GLN A 208 -1.53 -33.11 -9.84
N GLU A 209 -1.78 -32.55 -11.03
CA GLU A 209 -1.30 -31.28 -11.56
C GLU A 209 -1.53 -30.09 -10.62
#